data_AF-G0HHU2-F1
#
_entry.id   AF-G0HHU2-F1
#
_cell.length_a   1.000
_cell.length_b   1.000
_cell.length_c   1.000
_cell.angle_alpha   90.00
_cell.angle_beta   90.00
_cell.angle_gamma   90.00
#
_symmetry.space_group_name_H-M   'P 1'
#
loop_
_entity.id
_entity.type
_entity.pdbx_description
1 polymer ?
#
loop_
_entity_poly.entity_id
_entity_poly.type
_entity_poly.pdbx_seq_one_letter_code
_entity_poly.pdbx_strand_id
1 'polypeptide(L)'
;MNTLLTDIRDKGNTVLVVEHKPSVIRAADLVVDLGPGSGDHGGEVVFTGTPEELEEASTVTAESLHQGLSLRDTVRPGRGVLPVGPVTLNNLVDVSADIPLGTLTVLTGVAGSGKSSLVTGGLVGREGVAVVDQSAIRGSRRSTPATYTGMLDDIRKLFARRNRDAGATASMFSGSSRSRVR
;
A
#
# COMPACT_ATOMS: atom_id res chain seq x y z
N MET A 1 20.11 6.27 3.04
CA MET A 1 19.66 5.86 1.69
C MET A 1 20.25 6.78 0.65
N ASN A 2 19.98 8.09 0.71
CA ASN A 2 20.49 9.06 -0.27
C ASN A 2 22.01 9.00 -0.46
N THR A 3 22.79 8.96 0.62
CA THR A 3 24.27 8.84 0.56
C THR A 3 24.73 7.61 -0.22
N LEU A 4 24.06 6.46 -0.06
CA LEU A 4 24.43 5.25 -0.79
C LEU A 4 24.15 5.42 -2.29
N LEU A 5 23.04 6.06 -2.65
CA LEU A 5 22.68 6.30 -4.05
C LEU A 5 23.69 7.26 -4.70
N THR A 6 24.09 8.33 -4.00
CA THR A 6 25.12 9.26 -4.48
C THR A 6 26.49 8.59 -4.57
N ASP A 7 26.86 7.75 -3.60
CA ASP A 7 28.14 7.02 -3.65
C ASP A 7 28.23 6.06 -4.85
N ILE A 8 27.11 5.42 -5.22
CA ILE A 8 27.06 4.55 -6.40
C ILE A 8 27.20 5.38 -7.68
N ARG A 9 26.52 6.53 -7.76
CA ARG A 9 26.64 7.48 -8.87
C ARG A 9 28.07 7.99 -9.01
N ASP A 10 28.68 8.44 -7.91
CA ASP A 10 30.01 9.07 -7.89
C ASP A 10 31.14 8.08 -8.25
N LYS A 11 30.86 6.77 -8.22
CA LYS A 11 31.73 5.72 -8.79
C LYS A 11 31.66 5.61 -10.31
N GLY A 12 30.97 6.52 -11.00
CA GLY A 12 30.82 6.57 -12.45
C GLY A 12 29.63 5.79 -13.01
N ASN A 13 28.66 5.43 -12.17
CA ASN A 13 27.45 4.72 -12.62
C ASN A 13 26.31 5.71 -12.89
N THR A 14 25.44 5.38 -13.83
CA THR A 14 24.10 5.99 -13.93
C THR A 14 23.15 5.28 -12.96
N VAL A 15 22.47 6.03 -12.10
CA VAL A 15 21.54 5.49 -11.11
C VAL A 15 20.13 5.97 -11.42
N LEU A 16 19.28 5.07 -11.92
CA LEU A 16 17.86 5.33 -12.15
C LEU A 16 17.05 4.81 -10.96
N VAL A 17 16.26 5.67 -10.31
CA VAL A 17 15.45 5.34 -9.14
C VAL A 17 13.99 5.70 -9.39
N VAL A 18 13.07 4.76 -9.14
CA VAL A 18 11.63 5.03 -9.09
C VAL A 18 11.25 5.21 -7.62
N GLU A 19 10.92 6.44 -7.22
CA GLU A 19 10.58 6.81 -5.85
C GLU A 19 9.56 7.94 -5.79
N HIS A 20 8.90 8.07 -4.64
CA HIS A 20 7.93 9.11 -4.31
C HIS A 20 8.31 9.86 -3.03
N LYS A 21 9.38 9.46 -2.33
CA LYS A 21 9.84 10.17 -1.12
C LYS A 21 10.41 11.55 -1.46
N PRO A 22 9.91 12.64 -0.84
CA PRO A 22 10.41 14.00 -1.08
C PRO A 22 11.92 14.13 -0.89
N SER A 23 12.50 13.47 0.11
CA SER A 23 13.94 13.53 0.37
C SER A 23 14.79 12.90 -0.73
N VAL A 24 14.26 11.93 -1.48
CA VAL A 24 14.97 11.30 -2.59
C VAL A 24 14.85 12.18 -3.83
N ILE A 25 13.63 12.68 -4.10
CA ILE A 25 13.35 13.59 -5.22
C ILE A 25 14.23 14.85 -5.12
N ARG A 26 14.27 15.50 -3.96
CA ARG A 26 15.09 16.70 -3.71
C ARG A 26 16.61 16.45 -3.76
N ALA A 27 17.05 15.20 -3.71
CA ALA A 27 18.47 14.84 -3.79
C ALA A 27 18.90 14.37 -5.20
N ALA A 28 17.96 14.29 -6.15
CA ALA A 28 18.25 13.83 -7.50
C ALA A 28 18.97 14.91 -8.32
N ASP A 29 19.83 14.49 -9.24
CA ASP A 29 20.45 15.41 -10.21
C ASP A 29 19.47 15.78 -11.35
N LEU A 30 18.54 14.88 -11.67
CA LEU A 30 17.51 15.02 -12.70
C LEU A 30 16.24 14.32 -12.23
N VAL A 31 15.09 14.96 -12.43
CA VAL A 31 13.77 14.35 -12.24
C VAL A 31 13.07 14.21 -13.60
N VAL A 32 12.49 13.04 -13.82
CA VAL A 32 11.55 12.77 -14.92
C VAL A 32 10.22 12.40 -14.28
N ASP A 33 9.20 13.25 -14.47
CA ASP A 33 7.88 13.05 -13.88
C ASP A 33 6.93 12.44 -14.91
N LEU A 34 6.18 11.41 -14.50
CA LEU A 34 5.22 10.70 -15.33
C LEU A 34 3.80 11.00 -14.86
N GLY A 35 2.89 11.29 -15.79
CA GLY A 35 1.53 11.65 -15.47
C GLY A 35 0.64 11.75 -16.70
N PRO A 36 -0.44 12.56 -16.67
CA PRO A 36 -0.95 13.30 -15.50
C PRO A 36 -1.72 12.44 -14.48
N GLY A 37 -2.10 11.21 -14.84
CA GLY A 37 -2.81 10.26 -13.98
C GLY A 37 -2.18 8.86 -13.99
N SER A 38 -2.95 7.86 -13.54
CA SER A 38 -2.54 6.45 -13.54
C SER A 38 -3.36 5.62 -14.52
N GLY A 39 -2.82 4.48 -14.97
CA GLY A 39 -3.52 3.61 -15.91
C GLY A 39 -3.70 4.31 -17.27
N ASP A 40 -4.91 4.26 -17.81
CA ASP A 40 -5.25 4.86 -19.12
C ASP A 40 -5.13 6.39 -19.16
N HIS A 41 -4.98 7.05 -18.00
CA HIS A 41 -4.79 8.50 -17.87
C HIS A 41 -3.34 8.91 -17.61
N GLY A 42 -2.39 7.99 -17.69
CA GLY A 42 -0.96 8.24 -17.50
C GLY A 42 -0.14 7.87 -18.73
N GLY A 43 1.18 7.72 -18.52
CA GLY A 43 2.10 7.26 -19.55
C GLY A 43 2.76 8.37 -20.36
N GLU A 44 2.60 9.62 -19.95
CA GLU A 44 3.24 10.78 -20.57
C GLU A 44 4.34 11.34 -19.66
N VAL A 45 5.41 11.85 -20.27
CA VAL A 45 6.41 12.66 -19.56
C VAL A 45 5.84 14.06 -19.42
N VAL A 46 5.47 14.43 -18.20
CA VAL A 46 4.84 15.73 -17.90
C VAL A 46 5.85 16.77 -17.41
N PHE A 47 7.03 16.32 -16.96
CA PHE A 47 8.13 17.20 -16.57
C PHE A 47 9.49 16.49 -16.73
N THR A 48 10.53 17.25 -17.08
CA THR A 48 11.93 16.81 -17.01
C THR A 48 12.82 18.01 -16.71
N GLY A 49 13.61 17.93 -15.64
CA GLY A 49 14.42 19.04 -15.16
C GLY A 49 15.04 18.77 -13.78
N THR A 50 15.56 19.81 -13.14
CA THR A 50 16.11 19.68 -11.78
C THR A 50 14.99 19.58 -10.72
N PRO A 51 15.29 19.15 -9.48
CA PRO A 51 14.31 19.18 -8.40
C PRO A 51 13.79 20.59 -8.10
N GLU A 52 14.61 21.63 -8.23
CA GLU A 52 14.15 23.01 -8.04
C GLU A 52 13.16 23.43 -9.13
N GLU A 53 13.42 23.07 -10.39
CA GLU A 53 12.51 23.34 -11.50
C GLU A 53 11.19 22.55 -11.36
N LEU A 54 11.23 21.35 -10.78
CA LEU A 54 10.05 20.54 -10.51
C LEU A 54 9.13 21.22 -9.49
N GLU A 55 9.68 21.83 -8.44
CA GLU A 55 8.88 22.48 -7.40
C GLU A 55 8.02 23.64 -7.94
N GLU A 56 8.42 24.25 -9.06
CA GLU A 56 7.67 25.31 -9.75
C GLU A 56 6.77 24.78 -10.89
N ALA A 57 6.83 23.49 -11.19
CA ALA A 57 6.06 22.89 -12.28
C ALA A 57 4.58 22.69 -11.89
N SER A 58 3.70 22.66 -12.89
CA SER A 58 2.27 22.35 -12.70
C SER A 58 1.99 20.86 -12.82
N THR A 59 2.61 20.04 -11.96
CA THR A 59 2.39 18.57 -11.91
C THR A 59 1.87 18.11 -10.55
N VAL A 60 1.24 16.94 -10.51
CA VAL A 60 0.75 16.31 -9.26
C VAL A 60 1.88 16.09 -8.26
N THR A 61 3.07 15.77 -8.75
CA THR A 61 4.26 15.60 -7.91
C THR A 61 4.67 16.93 -7.28
N ALA A 62 4.73 18.02 -8.05
CA ALA A 62 5.05 19.36 -7.54
C ALA A 62 4.05 19.81 -6.46
N GLU A 63 2.76 19.68 -6.72
CA GLU A 63 1.70 19.98 -5.74
C GLU A 63 1.89 19.17 -4.45
N SER A 64 2.22 17.89 -4.57
CA SER A 64 2.43 16.99 -3.42
C SER A 64 3.68 17.34 -2.60
N LEU A 65 4.73 17.88 -3.22
CA LEU A 65 5.94 18.32 -2.52
C LEU A 65 5.70 19.55 -1.64
N HIS A 66 4.69 20.36 -1.97
CA HIS A 66 4.27 21.55 -1.21
C HIS A 66 3.21 21.25 -0.15
N GLN A 67 2.56 20.07 -0.20
CA GLN A 67 1.55 19.69 0.79
C GLN A 67 2.20 19.46 2.16
N GLY A 68 2.25 20.52 2.97
CA GLY A 68 2.53 20.41 4.40
C GLY A 68 1.39 19.67 5.10
N LEU A 69 1.72 18.61 5.84
CA LEU A 69 0.75 17.98 6.73
C LEU A 69 0.43 18.93 7.89
N SER A 70 -0.83 19.35 8.01
CA SER A 70 -1.29 20.00 9.24
C SER A 70 -1.43 18.96 10.35
N LEU A 71 -0.89 19.28 11.52
CA LEU A 71 -1.12 18.46 12.71
C LEU A 71 -2.59 18.59 13.12
N ARG A 72 -3.17 17.49 13.59
CA ARG A 72 -4.52 17.55 14.19
C ARG A 72 -4.43 18.34 15.49
N ASP A 73 -5.32 19.32 15.66
CA ASP A 73 -5.38 20.12 16.89
C ASP A 73 -5.89 19.31 18.10
N THR A 74 -6.61 18.22 17.85
CA THR A 74 -7.20 17.38 18.91
C THR A 74 -6.91 15.90 18.69
N VAL A 75 -6.63 15.22 19.81
CA VAL A 75 -6.45 13.76 19.87
C VAL A 75 -7.76 13.12 20.32
N ARG A 76 -8.14 12.02 19.66
CA ARG A 76 -9.33 11.25 20.04
C ARG A 76 -9.08 10.52 21.38
N PRO A 77 -9.98 10.64 22.38
CA PRO A 77 -9.86 9.86 23.61
C PRO A 77 -10.08 8.36 23.34
N GLY A 78 -9.30 7.51 24.00
CA GLY A 78 -9.46 6.06 23.94
C GLY A 78 -10.76 5.59 24.59
N ARG A 79 -11.32 4.49 24.10
CA ARG A 79 -12.58 3.88 24.60
C ARG A 79 -12.38 2.56 25.34
N GLY A 80 -11.12 2.17 25.54
CA GLY A 80 -10.72 0.91 26.14
C GLY A 80 -9.23 0.67 25.89
N VAL A 81 -8.73 -0.46 26.38
CA VAL A 81 -7.33 -0.85 26.24
C VAL A 81 -7.25 -2.27 25.69
N LEU A 82 -6.38 -2.47 24.71
CA LEU A 82 -5.97 -3.76 24.19
C LEU A 82 -4.55 -4.03 24.68
N PRO A 83 -4.37 -4.86 25.72
CA PRO A 83 -3.04 -5.24 26.19
C PRO A 83 -2.36 -6.15 25.16
N VAL A 84 -1.12 -5.84 24.81
CA VAL A 84 -0.26 -6.61 23.90
C VAL A 84 0.94 -7.14 24.68
N GLY A 85 1.21 -8.44 24.54
CA GLY A 85 2.31 -9.11 25.21
C GLY A 85 1.94 -9.73 26.57
N PRO A 86 2.95 -10.25 27.30
CA PRO A 86 4.37 -10.21 26.98
C PRO A 86 4.73 -10.96 25.68
N VAL A 87 5.59 -10.34 24.85
CA VAL A 87 6.07 -10.92 23.59
C VAL A 87 7.59 -11.10 23.63
N THR A 88 8.04 -12.33 23.39
CA THR A 88 9.45 -12.72 23.31
C THR A 88 9.85 -13.21 21.91
N LEU A 89 9.09 -12.81 20.88
CA LEU A 89 9.33 -13.23 19.51
C LEU A 89 10.56 -12.52 18.92
N ASN A 90 11.45 -13.29 18.28
CA ASN A 90 12.70 -12.83 17.67
C ASN A 90 13.61 -12.12 18.70
N ASN A 91 13.92 -10.84 18.48
CA ASN A 91 14.80 -10.04 19.33
C ASN A 91 14.06 -9.28 20.45
N LEU A 92 12.76 -9.54 20.66
CA LEU A 92 12.01 -8.90 21.74
C LEU A 92 12.34 -9.54 23.09
N VAL A 93 12.58 -8.69 24.09
CA VAL A 93 12.88 -9.10 25.46
C VAL A 93 11.69 -8.73 26.33
N ASP A 94 10.75 -9.67 26.48
CA ASP A 94 9.57 -9.56 27.35
C ASP A 94 8.77 -8.25 27.15
N VAL A 95 8.50 -7.92 25.88
CA VAL A 95 7.91 -6.62 25.53
C VAL A 95 6.39 -6.68 25.67
N SER A 96 5.84 -5.74 26.44
CA SER A 96 4.40 -5.51 26.57
C SER A 96 4.06 -4.06 26.24
N ALA A 97 2.87 -3.84 25.67
CA ALA A 97 2.35 -2.50 25.38
C ALA A 97 0.82 -2.48 25.41
N ASP A 98 0.24 -1.47 26.03
CA ASP A 98 -1.19 -1.22 26.01
C ASP A 98 -1.57 -0.34 24.82
N ILE A 99 -2.46 -0.84 23.96
CA ILE A 99 -2.96 -0.09 22.81
C ILE A 99 -4.35 0.48 23.14
N PRO A 100 -4.56 1.81 23.12
CA PRO A 100 -5.88 2.38 23.33
C PRO A 100 -6.82 2.03 22.18
N LEU A 101 -7.98 1.47 22.51
CA LEU A 101 -9.02 1.15 21.54
C LEU A 101 -9.72 2.43 21.06
N GLY A 102 -10.07 2.45 19.77
CA GLY A 102 -10.80 3.56 19.15
C GLY A 102 -9.92 4.75 18.76
N THR A 103 -8.60 4.61 18.74
CA THR A 103 -7.65 5.65 18.31
C THR A 103 -6.85 5.20 17.08
N LEU A 104 -6.17 6.15 16.42
CA LEU A 104 -5.12 5.85 15.46
C LEU A 104 -3.78 5.76 16.23
N THR A 105 -3.27 4.55 16.42
CA THR A 105 -2.00 4.31 17.12
C THR A 105 -0.93 3.89 16.12
N VAL A 106 0.25 4.51 16.18
CA VAL A 106 1.38 4.23 15.29
C VAL A 106 2.50 3.55 16.09
N LEU A 107 2.92 2.36 15.67
CA LEU A 107 4.12 1.70 16.17
C LEU A 107 5.32 2.10 15.31
N THR A 108 6.25 2.85 15.90
CA THR A 108 7.45 3.35 15.22
C THR A 108 8.74 2.74 15.80
N GLY A 109 9.86 3.03 15.15
CA GLY A 109 11.19 2.53 15.52
C GLY A 109 12.05 2.22 14.29
N VAL A 110 13.36 2.17 14.48
CA VAL A 110 14.34 1.87 13.41
C VAL A 110 14.10 0.48 12.78
N ALA A 111 14.59 0.27 11.55
CA ALA A 111 14.53 -1.04 10.92
C ALA A 111 15.21 -2.10 11.80
N GLY A 112 14.59 -3.27 11.97
CA GLY A 112 15.09 -4.33 12.86
C GLY A 112 14.75 -4.17 14.35
N SER A 113 14.09 -3.08 14.77
CA SER A 113 13.74 -2.86 16.19
C SER A 113 12.68 -3.82 16.76
N GLY A 114 12.11 -4.73 15.96
CA GLY A 114 11.12 -5.72 16.43
C GLY A 114 9.64 -5.28 16.29
N LYS A 115 9.32 -4.20 15.57
CA LYS A 115 7.93 -3.73 15.36
C LYS A 115 7.00 -4.84 14.84
N SER A 116 7.41 -5.49 13.75
CA SER A 116 6.64 -6.60 13.17
C SER A 116 6.58 -7.79 14.13
N SER A 117 7.65 -8.07 14.87
CA SER A 117 7.65 -9.13 15.89
C SER A 117 6.61 -8.86 16.99
N LEU A 118 6.44 -7.62 17.41
CA LEU A 118 5.47 -7.26 18.47
C LEU A 118 4.04 -7.41 17.98
N VAL A 119 3.74 -6.93 16.77
CA VAL A 119 2.41 -7.07 16.14
C VAL A 119 2.11 -8.55 15.87
N THR A 120 3.04 -9.28 15.27
CA THR A 120 2.84 -10.70 14.95
C THR A 120 2.70 -11.55 16.20
N GLY A 121 3.58 -11.39 17.18
CA GLY A 121 3.56 -12.20 18.40
C GLY A 121 2.43 -11.83 19.38
N GLY A 122 1.96 -10.58 19.37
CA GLY A 122 1.02 -10.08 20.36
C GLY A 122 -0.41 -9.80 19.87
N LEU A 123 -0.63 -9.71 18.55
CA LEU A 123 -1.93 -9.32 17.97
C LEU A 123 -2.48 -10.29 16.92
N VAL A 124 -1.62 -10.85 16.05
CA VAL A 124 -2.08 -11.73 14.95
C VAL A 124 -2.79 -12.96 15.51
N GLY A 125 -3.98 -13.25 14.97
CA GLY A 125 -4.79 -14.41 15.38
C GLY A 125 -5.71 -14.19 16.58
N ARG A 126 -5.69 -13.01 17.22
CA ARG A 126 -6.64 -12.66 18.28
C ARG A 126 -8.03 -12.42 17.71
N GLU A 127 -9.04 -12.82 18.48
CA GLU A 127 -10.44 -12.55 18.14
C GLU A 127 -10.68 -11.04 18.01
N GLY A 128 -11.42 -10.64 16.99
CA GLY A 128 -11.73 -9.23 16.71
C GLY A 128 -10.57 -8.41 16.13
N VAL A 129 -9.41 -9.02 15.86
CA VAL A 129 -8.28 -8.34 15.21
C VAL A 129 -8.21 -8.73 13.73
N ALA A 130 -8.37 -7.74 12.86
CA ALA A 130 -8.07 -7.87 11.45
C ALA A 130 -6.65 -7.37 11.17
N VAL A 131 -5.87 -8.16 10.44
CA VAL A 131 -4.49 -7.83 10.07
C VAL A 131 -4.44 -7.66 8.56
N VAL A 132 -3.98 -6.50 8.12
CA VAL A 132 -3.77 -6.17 6.70
C VAL A 132 -2.28 -5.98 6.51
N ASP A 133 -1.66 -6.80 5.67
CA ASP A 133 -0.23 -6.81 5.41
C ASP A 133 0.10 -6.55 3.93
N GLN A 134 1.38 -6.70 3.59
CA GLN A 134 1.88 -6.53 2.21
C GLN A 134 2.01 -7.87 1.47
N SER A 135 1.41 -8.95 2.00
CA SER A 135 1.40 -10.23 1.29
C SER A 135 0.64 -10.05 -0.03
N ALA A 136 1.07 -10.80 -1.05
CA ALA A 136 0.40 -10.74 -2.33
C ALA A 136 -1.05 -11.18 -2.16
N ILE A 137 -1.98 -10.43 -2.74
CA ILE A 137 -3.40 -10.80 -2.88
C ILE A 137 -3.58 -12.16 -3.61
N ARG A 138 -2.52 -12.69 -4.23
CA ARG A 138 -2.50 -13.93 -5.00
C ARG A 138 -2.52 -15.18 -4.13
N GLY A 139 -3.55 -16.00 -4.36
CA GLY A 139 -3.48 -17.46 -4.23
C GLY A 139 -3.30 -18.19 -5.58
N SER A 140 -3.61 -17.56 -6.72
CA SER A 140 -3.45 -18.15 -8.07
C SER A 140 -3.49 -17.11 -9.20
N ARG A 141 -3.28 -17.54 -10.47
CA ARG A 141 -3.49 -16.70 -11.69
C ARG A 141 -4.93 -16.18 -11.85
N ARG A 142 -5.88 -16.66 -11.04
CA ARG A 142 -7.29 -16.24 -11.05
C ARG A 142 -7.63 -15.20 -9.96
N SER A 143 -6.66 -14.84 -9.12
CA SER A 143 -6.82 -13.79 -8.12
C SER A 143 -6.71 -12.42 -8.79
N THR A 144 -7.79 -11.64 -8.72
CA THR A 144 -7.91 -10.26 -9.21
C THR A 144 -8.53 -9.42 -8.09
N PRO A 145 -8.46 -8.07 -8.15
CA PRO A 145 -9.15 -7.24 -7.17
C PRO A 145 -10.63 -7.60 -7.03
N ALA A 146 -11.33 -7.87 -8.15
CA ALA A 146 -12.75 -8.22 -8.13
C ALA A 146 -13.05 -9.58 -7.47
N THR A 147 -12.15 -10.57 -7.55
CA THR A 147 -12.32 -11.84 -6.83
C THR A 147 -11.95 -11.72 -5.36
N TYR A 148 -10.97 -10.88 -5.02
CA TYR A 148 -10.55 -10.68 -3.64
C TYR A 148 -11.58 -9.88 -2.82
N THR A 149 -12.19 -8.86 -3.41
CA THR A 149 -13.22 -8.06 -2.73
C THR A 149 -14.60 -8.71 -2.70
N GLY A 150 -14.79 -9.84 -3.39
CA GLY A 150 -16.10 -10.48 -3.58
C GLY A 150 -16.99 -9.80 -4.63
N MET A 151 -16.57 -8.67 -5.19
CA MET A 151 -17.34 -7.90 -6.18
C MET A 151 -17.72 -8.74 -7.41
N LEU A 152 -16.86 -9.69 -7.82
CA LEU A 152 -17.15 -10.57 -8.95
C LEU A 152 -18.42 -11.41 -8.72
N ASP A 153 -18.72 -11.82 -7.49
CA ASP A 153 -19.91 -12.63 -7.23
C ASP A 153 -21.21 -11.86 -7.43
N ASP A 154 -21.22 -10.57 -7.09
CA ASP A 154 -22.39 -9.73 -7.32
C ASP A 154 -22.55 -9.39 -8.81
N ILE A 155 -21.44 -9.15 -9.52
CA ILE A 155 -21.45 -9.02 -10.99
C ILE A 155 -22.02 -10.30 -11.62
N ARG A 156 -21.57 -11.48 -11.19
CA ARG A 156 -22.04 -12.78 -11.71
C ARG A 156 -23.53 -12.99 -11.48
N LYS A 157 -24.03 -12.66 -10.28
CA LYS A 157 -25.48 -12.73 -9.98
C LYS A 157 -26.27 -11.78 -10.86
N LEU A 158 -25.76 -10.58 -11.12
CA LEU A 158 -26.42 -9.59 -11.97
C LEU A 158 -26.50 -10.05 -13.43
N PHE A 159 -25.40 -10.57 -13.99
CA PHE A 159 -25.38 -11.13 -15.34
C PHE A 159 -26.33 -12.33 -15.48
N ALA A 160 -26.34 -13.23 -14.50
CA ALA A 160 -27.27 -14.36 -14.48
C ALA A 160 -28.74 -13.90 -14.42
N ARG A 161 -29.05 -12.88 -13.61
CA ARG A 161 -30.40 -12.29 -13.57
C ARG A 161 -30.81 -11.69 -14.91
N ARG A 162 -29.90 -10.96 -15.58
CA ARG A 162 -30.19 -10.29 -16.85
C ARG A 162 -30.39 -11.26 -18.02
N ASN A 163 -29.77 -12.44 -17.96
CA ASN A 163 -29.81 -13.48 -18.99
C ASN A 163 -30.63 -14.71 -18.55
N ARG A 164 -31.55 -14.55 -17.60
CA ARG A 164 -32.33 -15.66 -17.04
C ARG A 164 -33.15 -16.37 -18.12
N ASP A 165 -33.71 -15.62 -19.06
CA ASP A 165 -34.54 -16.16 -20.15
C ASP A 165 -33.74 -17.05 -21.12
N ALA A 166 -32.41 -16.86 -21.17
CA ALA A 166 -31.49 -17.72 -21.90
C ALA A 166 -30.96 -18.91 -21.06
N GLY A 167 -31.53 -19.15 -19.87
CA GLY A 167 -31.11 -20.22 -18.97
C GLY A 167 -29.77 -19.98 -18.26
N ALA A 168 -29.26 -18.75 -18.26
CA ALA A 168 -27.97 -18.44 -17.69
C ALA A 168 -27.95 -18.52 -16.15
N THR A 169 -26.85 -19.02 -15.60
CA THR A 169 -26.64 -19.11 -14.14
C THR A 169 -25.32 -18.44 -13.73
N ALA A 170 -25.19 -18.04 -12.46
CA ALA A 170 -24.01 -17.33 -11.99
C ALA A 170 -22.71 -18.16 -12.12
N SER A 171 -22.80 -19.49 -12.16
CA SER A 171 -21.65 -20.39 -12.37
C SER A 171 -21.07 -20.31 -13.77
N MET A 172 -21.90 -19.99 -14.78
CA MET A 172 -21.47 -19.82 -16.18
C MET A 172 -20.56 -18.59 -16.38
N PHE A 173 -20.59 -17.64 -15.45
CA PHE A 173 -19.78 -16.42 -15.49
C PHE A 173 -18.58 -16.48 -14.51
N SER A 174 -18.16 -17.68 -14.11
CA SER A 174 -17.02 -17.86 -13.22
C SER A 174 -15.68 -17.83 -13.97
N GLY A 175 -14.70 -17.06 -13.48
CA GLY A 175 -13.31 -17.11 -13.98
C GLY A 175 -12.55 -18.40 -13.65
N SER A 176 -13.15 -19.30 -12.84
CA SER A 176 -12.58 -20.59 -12.44
C SER A 176 -13.29 -21.81 -13.05
N SER A 177 -14.40 -21.62 -13.77
CA SER A 177 -15.05 -22.73 -14.47
C SER A 177 -14.19 -23.15 -15.66
N ARG A 178 -13.66 -24.38 -15.63
CA ARG A 178 -13.21 -25.06 -16.84
C ARG A 178 -14.40 -25.13 -17.80
N SER A 179 -14.44 -24.28 -18.81
CA SER A 179 -15.33 -24.51 -19.94
C SER A 179 -14.79 -25.75 -20.67
N ARG A 180 -15.39 -26.91 -20.41
CA ARG A 180 -15.43 -27.97 -21.43
C ARG A 180 -16.46 -27.51 -22.45
N VAL A 181 -16.05 -26.64 -23.36
CA VAL A 181 -16.77 -26.50 -24.61
C VAL A 181 -16.32 -27.69 -25.46
N ARG A 182 -17.25 -28.62 -25.70
CA ARG A 182 -17.12 -29.62 -26.77
C ARG A 182 -17.47 -28.96 -28.08
#